data_AF-F7X3Q8-F1
#
_entry.id   AF-F7X3Q8-F1
#
_cell.length_a   1.000
_cell.length_b   1.000
_cell.length_c   1.000
_cell.angle_alpha   90.00
_cell.angle_beta   90.00
_cell.angle_gamma   90.00
#
_symmetry.space_group_name_H-M   'P 1'
#
loop_
_entity.id
_entity.type
_entity.pdbx_description
1 polymer ?
#
loop_
_entity_poly.entity_id
_entity_poly.type
_entity_poly.pdbx_seq_one_letter_code
_entity_poly.pdbx_strand_id
1 'polypeptide(L)'
;MKITNTQPGPRGINTVNGPVLVEPGQTVEVEIFAREKAHIKASKWFEVEGDYTDNPAVTAAPALKDAAQNVNAELDRLRAQLAERDAELAKLKVQDDQPKTAAEVLAMANDPNVQFMSFKSAASKLLGEKTPGKKDEIVAALEDLATKPGA
;
A
#
# COMPACT_ATOMS: atom_id res chain seq x y z
N MET A 1 33.87 -21.66 -14.49
CA MET A 1 33.33 -21.21 -15.80
C MET A 1 34.43 -20.53 -16.60
N LYS A 2 34.34 -20.53 -17.93
CA LYS A 2 35.34 -19.89 -18.81
C LYS A 2 34.86 -18.53 -19.29
N ILE A 3 35.77 -17.56 -19.26
CA ILE A 3 35.52 -16.17 -19.65
C ILE A 3 36.59 -15.77 -20.66
N THR A 4 36.18 -15.30 -21.83
CA THR A 4 37.08 -14.79 -22.87
C THR A 4 36.83 -13.31 -23.08
N ASN A 5 37.87 -12.47 -22.98
CA ASN A 5 37.75 -11.04 -23.27
C ASN A 5 37.72 -10.81 -24.80
N THR A 6 36.62 -10.24 -25.31
CA THR A 6 36.43 -9.96 -26.75
C THR A 6 36.81 -8.53 -27.13
N GLN A 7 37.22 -7.72 -26.16
CA GLN A 7 37.52 -6.31 -26.35
C GLN A 7 38.99 -6.10 -26.71
N PRO A 8 39.33 -5.00 -27.42
CA PRO A 8 40.71 -4.68 -27.78
C PRO A 8 41.59 -4.24 -26.59
N GLY A 9 41.00 -4.01 -25.41
CA GLY A 9 41.72 -3.61 -24.20
C GLY A 9 41.46 -4.57 -23.02
N PRO A 10 42.33 -4.56 -22.00
CA PRO A 10 42.18 -5.41 -20.82
C PRO A 10 40.87 -5.09 -20.08
N ARG A 11 40.17 -6.13 -19.60
CA ARG A 11 38.91 -5.97 -18.87
C ARG A 11 38.97 -6.69 -17.53
N GLY A 12 38.58 -5.97 -16.48
CA GLY A 12 38.43 -6.55 -15.15
C GLY A 12 37.12 -7.33 -15.04
N ILE A 13 37.18 -8.48 -14.39
CA ILE A 13 36.01 -9.27 -14.02
C ILE A 13 36.02 -9.56 -12.53
N ASN A 14 34.86 -9.39 -11.89
CA ASN A 14 34.71 -9.66 -10.47
C ASN A 14 34.44 -11.16 -10.26
N THR A 15 35.39 -11.87 -9.66
CA THR A 15 35.28 -13.31 -9.39
C THR A 15 35.01 -13.56 -7.91
N VAL A 16 34.66 -14.80 -7.56
CA VAL A 16 34.49 -15.23 -6.16
C VAL A 16 35.73 -14.95 -5.32
N ASN A 17 36.92 -15.12 -5.90
CA ASN A 17 38.22 -14.96 -5.22
C ASN A 17 38.81 -13.54 -5.38
N GLY A 18 38.02 -12.59 -5.89
CA GLY A 18 38.44 -11.21 -6.11
C GLY A 18 38.52 -10.82 -7.60
N PRO A 19 38.90 -9.57 -7.91
CA PRO A 19 38.97 -9.08 -9.28
C PRO A 19 40.11 -9.74 -10.05
N VAL A 20 39.83 -10.17 -11.27
CA VAL A 20 40.82 -10.71 -12.22
C VAL A 20 40.86 -9.80 -13.44
N LEU A 21 42.06 -9.45 -13.90
CA LEU A 21 42.25 -8.72 -15.15
C LEU A 21 42.47 -9.72 -16.29
N VAL A 22 41.69 -9.59 -17.38
CA VAL A 22 41.74 -10.48 -18.54
C VAL A 22 42.21 -9.68 -19.75
N GLU A 23 43.34 -10.06 -20.33
CA GLU A 23 43.93 -9.43 -21.51
C GLU A 23 43.07 -9.65 -22.77
N PRO A 24 43.21 -8.83 -23.82
CA PRO A 24 42.49 -9.01 -25.09
C PRO A 24 42.65 -10.42 -25.67
N GLY A 25 41.55 -11.11 -25.94
CA GLY A 25 41.54 -12.47 -26.48
C GLY A 25 41.94 -13.57 -25.48
N GLN A 26 42.31 -13.23 -24.25
CA GLN A 26 42.65 -14.21 -23.22
C GLN A 26 41.37 -14.89 -22.71
N THR A 27 41.44 -16.22 -22.56
CA THR A 27 40.45 -17.01 -21.84
C THR A 27 40.98 -17.36 -20.46
N VAL A 28 40.17 -17.13 -19.42
CA VAL A 28 40.47 -17.53 -18.05
C VAL A 28 39.37 -18.43 -17.50
N GLU A 29 39.75 -19.36 -16.62
CA GLU A 29 38.82 -20.17 -15.86
C GLU A 29 38.67 -19.58 -14.45
N VAL A 30 37.45 -19.15 -14.13
CA VAL A 30 37.13 -18.44 -12.90
C VAL A 30 35.77 -18.89 -12.36
N GLU A 31 35.51 -18.59 -11.09
CA GLU A 31 34.18 -18.72 -10.50
C GLU A 31 33.56 -17.34 -10.35
N ILE A 32 32.30 -17.19 -10.76
CA ILE A 32 31.59 -15.92 -10.72
C ILE A 32 30.22 -16.15 -10.13
N PHE A 33 29.84 -15.29 -9.21
CA PHE A 33 28.52 -15.34 -8.59
C PHE A 33 27.40 -14.97 -9.56
N ALA A 34 26.24 -15.61 -9.41
CA ALA A 34 25.07 -15.42 -10.25
C ALA A 34 24.56 -13.96 -10.29
N ARG A 35 24.83 -13.16 -9.26
CA ARG A 35 24.51 -11.71 -9.25
C ARG A 35 25.24 -10.92 -10.35
N GLU A 36 26.42 -11.34 -10.76
CA GLU A 36 27.23 -10.64 -11.78
C GLU A 36 26.72 -10.92 -13.21
N LYS A 37 25.90 -11.96 -13.39
CA LYS A 37 25.39 -12.41 -14.70
C LYS A 37 24.74 -11.31 -15.51
N ALA A 38 23.93 -10.47 -14.87
CA ALA A 38 23.24 -9.38 -15.54
C ALA A 38 24.24 -8.33 -16.08
N HIS A 39 25.23 -7.97 -15.27
CA HIS A 39 26.26 -6.99 -15.62
C HIS A 39 27.19 -7.50 -16.72
N ILE A 40 27.65 -8.75 -16.64
CA ILE A 40 28.52 -9.37 -17.65
C ILE A 40 27.81 -9.48 -19.00
N LYS A 41 26.53 -9.87 -19.02
CA LYS A 41 25.74 -9.91 -20.25
C LYS A 41 25.49 -8.52 -20.84
N ALA A 42 25.21 -7.53 -19.99
CA ALA A 42 24.93 -6.17 -20.43
C ALA A 42 26.17 -5.49 -21.04
N SER A 43 27.37 -5.78 -20.51
CA SER A 43 28.62 -5.17 -20.99
C SER A 43 29.03 -5.65 -22.38
N LYS A 44 28.70 -6.91 -22.74
CA LYS A 44 29.13 -7.57 -23.98
C LYS A 44 30.66 -7.62 -24.15
N TRP A 45 31.41 -7.46 -23.05
CA TRP A 45 32.87 -7.49 -23.08
C TRP A 45 33.45 -8.90 -23.08
N PHE A 46 32.65 -9.87 -22.68
CA PHE A 46 33.11 -11.24 -22.46
C PHE A 46 32.21 -12.24 -23.16
N GLU A 47 32.85 -13.24 -23.76
CA GLU A 47 32.21 -14.52 -24.09
C GLU A 47 32.27 -15.42 -22.86
N VAL A 48 31.16 -16.11 -22.57
CA VAL A 48 30.94 -16.79 -21.30
C VAL A 48 30.49 -18.22 -21.55
N GLU A 49 31.25 -19.20 -21.05
CA GLU A 49 30.92 -20.62 -21.13
C GLU A 49 30.84 -21.27 -19.74
N GLY A 50 29.73 -21.94 -19.46
CA GLY A 50 29.46 -22.62 -18.20
C GLY A 50 28.54 -21.85 -17.26
N ASP A 51 28.32 -22.41 -16.07
CA ASP A 51 27.36 -21.93 -15.10
C ASP A 51 27.96 -20.98 -14.07
N TYR A 52 27.10 -20.09 -13.56
CA TYR A 52 27.44 -19.18 -12.47
C TYR A 52 27.29 -19.88 -11.13
N THR A 53 28.13 -19.52 -10.17
CA THR A 53 28.03 -19.97 -8.78
C THR A 53 26.86 -19.28 -8.10
N ASP A 54 26.06 -20.01 -7.32
CA ASP A 54 24.99 -19.40 -6.53
C ASP A 54 25.54 -18.35 -5.57
N ASN A 55 24.75 -17.29 -5.38
CA ASN A 55 25.10 -16.29 -4.37
C ASN A 55 25.06 -16.96 -2.99
N PRO A 56 26.04 -16.71 -2.10
CA PRO A 56 25.92 -17.15 -0.73
C PRO A 56 24.63 -16.58 -0.17
N ALA A 57 23.89 -17.39 0.59
CA ALA A 57 22.74 -16.90 1.32
C ALA A 57 23.22 -15.72 2.16
N VAL A 58 22.66 -14.53 1.89
CA VAL A 58 22.93 -13.36 2.72
C VAL A 58 22.29 -13.69 4.07
N THR A 59 23.07 -14.28 4.97
CA THR A 59 22.72 -14.31 6.38
C THR A 59 22.81 -12.87 6.81
N ALA A 60 21.65 -12.20 6.81
CA ALA A 60 21.53 -10.86 7.35
C ALA A 60 22.25 -10.85 8.70
N ALA A 61 23.14 -9.87 8.90
CA ALA A 61 23.76 -9.67 10.20
C ALA A 61 22.65 -9.71 11.28
N PRO A 62 22.87 -10.29 12.47
CA PRO A 62 21.80 -10.52 13.45
C PRO A 62 20.87 -9.30 13.64
N ALA A 63 21.44 -8.10 13.68
CA ALA A 63 20.71 -6.83 13.77
C ALA A 63 19.70 -6.58 12.63
N LEU A 64 20.00 -6.97 11.39
CA LEU A 64 19.10 -6.83 10.24
C LEU A 64 17.95 -7.85 10.30
N LYS A 65 18.21 -9.05 10.85
CA LYS A 65 17.17 -10.07 11.04
C LYS A 65 16.20 -9.65 12.13
N ASP A 66 16.72 -9.13 13.25
CA ASP A 66 15.90 -8.64 14.36
C ASP A 66 15.05 -7.43 13.94
N ALA A 67 15.63 -6.51 13.17
CA ALA A 67 14.90 -5.37 12.60
C ALA A 67 13.78 -5.82 11.66
N ALA A 68 14.03 -6.79 10.76
CA ALA A 68 13.03 -7.31 9.85
C ALA A 68 11.89 -8.03 10.59
N GLN A 69 12.20 -8.79 11.64
CA GLN A 69 11.19 -9.46 12.47
C GLN A 69 10.30 -8.46 13.22
N ASN A 70 10.90 -7.39 13.77
CA ASN A 70 10.15 -6.34 14.46
C ASN A 70 9.21 -5.59 13.49
N VAL A 71 9.69 -5.25 12.29
CA VAL A 71 8.86 -4.61 11.25
C VAL A 71 7.67 -5.48 10.87
N ASN A 72 7.88 -6.79 10.66
CA ASN A 72 6.79 -7.69 10.32
C ASN A 72 5.74 -7.78 11.44
N ALA A 73 6.18 -7.87 12.70
CA ALA A 73 5.28 -7.88 13.84
C ALA A 73 4.45 -6.59 13.94
N GLU A 74 5.04 -5.44 13.65
CA GLU A 74 4.32 -4.16 13.66
C GLU A 74 3.34 -4.04 12.50
N LEU A 75 3.70 -4.50 11.30
CA LEU A 75 2.79 -4.53 10.15
C LEU A 75 1.55 -5.38 10.43
N ASP A 76 1.72 -6.52 11.08
CA ASP A 76 0.59 -7.40 11.39
C ASP A 76 -0.33 -6.78 12.46
N ARG A 77 0.23 -6.07 13.45
CA ARG A 77 -0.57 -5.28 14.40
C ARG A 77 -1.35 -4.16 13.73
N LEU A 78 -0.71 -3.40 12.84
CA LEU A 78 -1.36 -2.31 12.11
C LEU A 78 -2.49 -2.84 11.21
N ARG A 79 -2.28 -3.97 10.53
CA ARG A 79 -3.33 -4.64 9.75
C ARG A 79 -4.51 -5.06 10.62
N ALA A 80 -4.27 -5.60 11.82
CA ALA A 80 -5.32 -5.96 12.75
C ALA A 80 -6.11 -4.74 13.23
N GLN A 81 -5.42 -3.64 13.55
CA GLN A 81 -6.06 -2.38 13.93
C GLN A 81 -6.92 -1.80 12.81
N LEU A 82 -6.44 -1.82 11.56
CA LEU A 82 -7.21 -1.38 10.40
C LEU A 82 -8.47 -2.23 10.19
N ALA A 83 -8.36 -3.55 10.28
CA ALA A 83 -9.50 -4.44 10.17
C ALA A 83 -10.55 -4.20 11.27
N GLU A 84 -10.11 -3.93 12.50
CA GLU A 84 -11.01 -3.55 13.60
C GLU A 84 -11.71 -2.22 13.34
N ARG A 85 -10.97 -1.20 12.89
CA ARG A 85 -11.53 0.12 12.54
C ARG A 85 -12.50 0.03 11.37
N ASP A 86 -12.21 -0.77 10.34
CA ASP A 86 -13.12 -1.00 9.22
C ASP A 86 -14.41 -1.70 9.66
N ALA A 87 -14.32 -2.68 10.55
CA ALA A 87 -15.49 -3.32 11.14
C ALA A 87 -16.32 -2.34 11.99
N GLU A 88 -15.68 -1.45 12.73
CA GLU A 88 -16.32 -0.38 13.49
C GLU A 88 -17.02 0.63 12.57
N LEU A 89 -16.34 1.08 11.51
CA LEU A 89 -16.92 1.95 10.49
C LEU A 89 -18.11 1.29 9.78
N ALA A 90 -18.05 -0.01 9.50
CA ALA A 90 -19.17 -0.74 8.91
C ALA A 90 -20.39 -0.74 9.87
N LYS A 91 -20.18 -0.97 11.17
CA LYS A 91 -21.26 -0.90 12.18
C LYS A 91 -21.85 0.50 12.27
N LEU A 92 -21.01 1.55 12.29
CA LEU A 92 -21.47 2.93 12.34
C LEU A 92 -22.26 3.33 11.09
N LYS A 93 -21.84 2.88 9.90
CA LYS A 93 -22.59 3.10 8.66
C LYS A 93 -23.96 2.43 8.69
N VAL A 94 -24.04 1.19 9.17
CA VAL A 94 -25.32 0.49 9.34
C VAL A 94 -26.23 1.21 10.35
N GLN A 95 -25.67 1.75 11.44
CA GLN A 95 -26.42 2.59 12.37
C GLN A 95 -26.90 3.90 11.75
N ASP A 96 -26.11 4.53 10.87
CA ASP A 96 -26.51 5.75 10.20
C ASP A 96 -27.61 5.54 9.14
N ASP A 97 -27.67 4.33 8.56
CA ASP A 97 -28.70 3.89 7.62
C ASP A 97 -29.97 3.35 8.28
N GLN A 98 -30.03 3.23 9.61
CA GLN A 98 -31.30 2.98 10.30
C GLN A 98 -32.27 4.15 10.04
N PRO A 99 -33.55 3.86 9.74
CA PRO A 99 -34.54 4.89 9.48
C PRO A 99 -34.77 5.73 10.74
N LYS A 100 -34.26 6.97 10.74
CA LYS A 100 -34.50 7.96 11.78
C LYS A 100 -35.85 8.63 11.55
N THR A 101 -36.58 8.95 12.61
CA THR A 101 -37.84 9.70 12.54
C THR A 101 -37.60 11.19 12.31
N ALA A 102 -38.63 11.92 11.85
CA ALA A 102 -38.54 13.38 11.69
C ALA A 102 -38.16 14.11 12.99
N ALA A 103 -38.63 13.63 14.15
CA ALA A 103 -38.29 14.19 15.45
C ALA A 103 -36.81 13.98 15.83
N GLU A 104 -36.24 12.81 15.54
CA GLU A 104 -34.83 12.53 15.79
C GLU A 104 -33.90 13.34 14.86
N VAL A 105 -34.27 13.47 13.59
CA VAL A 105 -33.53 14.32 12.64
C VAL A 105 -33.65 15.80 13.01
N LEU A 106 -34.80 16.25 13.52
CA LEU A 106 -34.96 17.61 14.05
C LEU A 106 -34.08 17.86 15.29
N ALA A 107 -33.96 16.86 16.18
CA ALA A 107 -33.04 16.94 17.32
C ALA A 107 -31.57 17.07 16.89
N MET A 108 -31.16 16.39 15.80
CA MET A 108 -29.83 16.55 15.20
C MET A 108 -29.56 17.97 14.70
N ALA A 109 -30.58 18.75 14.33
CA ALA A 109 -30.41 20.14 13.94
C ALA A 109 -29.94 21.03 15.11
N ASN A 110 -30.32 20.67 16.34
CA ASN A 110 -30.06 21.46 17.54
C ASN A 110 -28.83 20.96 18.33
N ASP A 111 -28.23 19.84 17.94
CA ASP A 111 -27.03 19.30 18.58
C ASP A 111 -25.77 20.02 18.06
N PRO A 112 -24.99 20.69 18.94
CA PRO A 112 -23.74 21.36 18.54
C PRO A 112 -22.66 20.39 18.05
N ASN A 113 -22.77 19.09 18.36
CA ASN A 113 -21.81 18.07 17.94
C ASN A 113 -22.14 17.47 16.57
N VAL A 114 -23.31 17.79 16.00
CA VAL A 114 -23.72 17.29 14.69
C VAL A 114 -23.33 18.29 13.60
N GLN A 115 -22.54 17.84 12.63
CA GLN A 115 -22.23 18.65 11.46
C GLN A 115 -23.47 18.83 10.57
N PHE A 116 -23.60 20.02 9.97
CA PHE A 116 -24.72 20.36 9.11
C PHE A 116 -24.92 19.38 7.94
N MET A 117 -23.84 18.85 7.36
CA MET A 117 -23.93 17.87 6.26
C MET A 117 -24.52 16.53 6.71
N SER A 118 -24.23 16.08 7.93
CA SER A 118 -24.81 14.85 8.50
C SER A 118 -26.30 15.03 8.77
N PHE A 119 -26.68 16.18 9.36
CA PHE A 119 -28.09 16.56 9.52
C PHE A 119 -28.81 16.64 8.18
N LYS A 120 -28.22 17.32 7.18
CA LYS A 120 -28.80 17.45 5.84
C LYS A 120 -28.94 16.10 5.14
N SER A 121 -27.97 15.19 5.28
CA SER A 121 -28.06 13.83 4.74
C SER A 121 -29.21 13.06 5.38
N ALA A 122 -29.32 13.07 6.70
CA ALA A 122 -30.43 12.44 7.42
C ALA A 122 -31.80 13.03 7.02
N ALA A 123 -31.89 14.36 6.88
CA ALA A 123 -33.10 15.02 6.39
C ALA A 123 -33.44 14.65 4.95
N SER A 124 -32.43 14.48 4.09
CA SER A 124 -32.64 14.06 2.70
C SER A 124 -33.15 12.64 2.55
N LYS A 125 -32.82 11.73 3.50
CA LYS A 125 -33.42 10.40 3.56
C LYS A 125 -34.94 10.45 3.86
N LEU A 126 -35.43 11.52 4.50
CA LEU A 126 -36.86 11.70 4.83
C LEU A 126 -37.63 12.56 3.81
N LEU A 127 -37.03 13.66 3.37
CA LEU A 127 -37.65 14.65 2.48
C LEU A 127 -37.41 14.34 0.99
N GLY A 128 -36.47 13.44 0.67
CA GLY A 128 -36.12 13.06 -0.69
C GLY A 128 -35.56 14.21 -1.52
N GLU A 129 -35.91 14.26 -2.81
CA GLU A 129 -35.45 15.30 -3.75
C GLU A 129 -35.92 16.72 -3.40
N LYS A 130 -36.89 16.87 -2.49
CA LYS A 130 -37.43 18.16 -2.05
C LYS A 130 -36.62 18.81 -0.92
N THR A 131 -35.49 18.23 -0.54
CA THR A 131 -34.67 18.69 0.59
C THR A 131 -34.04 20.06 0.28
N PRO A 132 -34.34 21.10 1.07
CA PRO A 132 -33.78 22.44 0.86
C PRO A 132 -32.27 22.52 1.10
N GLY A 133 -31.67 23.63 0.66
CA GLY A 133 -30.24 23.87 0.80
C GLY A 133 -29.80 24.38 2.17
N LYS A 134 -30.68 25.13 2.86
CA LYS A 134 -30.38 25.84 4.11
C LYS A 134 -30.96 25.14 5.33
N LYS A 135 -30.29 25.31 6.47
CA LYS A 135 -30.66 24.67 7.74
C LYS A 135 -32.09 25.00 8.18
N ASP A 136 -32.44 26.27 8.19
CA ASP A 136 -33.76 26.73 8.66
C ASP A 136 -34.89 26.22 7.75
N GLU A 137 -34.63 26.16 6.43
CA GLU A 137 -35.58 25.63 5.45
C GLU A 137 -35.78 24.11 5.61
N ILE A 138 -34.72 23.35 5.95
CA ILE A 138 -34.81 21.92 6.24
C ILE A 138 -35.58 21.68 7.55
N VAL A 139 -35.32 22.48 8.59
CA VAL A 139 -36.02 22.40 9.89
C VAL A 139 -37.53 22.59 9.70
N ALA A 140 -37.94 23.66 8.99
CA ALA A 140 -39.36 23.91 8.70
C ALA A 140 -40.01 22.75 7.92
N ALA A 141 -39.31 22.19 6.92
CA ALA A 141 -39.82 21.07 6.15
C ALA A 141 -39.98 19.77 6.99
N LEU A 142 -39.10 19.54 7.97
CA LEU A 142 -39.20 18.41 8.90
C LEU A 142 -40.33 18.61 9.92
N GLU A 143 -40.56 19.83 10.40
CA GLU A 143 -41.69 20.18 11.27
C GLU A 143 -43.04 20.01 10.54
N ASP A 144 -43.12 20.45 9.28
CA ASP A 144 -44.29 20.23 8.41
C ASP A 144 -44.54 18.74 8.13
N LEU A 145 -43.48 17.93 8.04
CA LEU A 145 -43.61 16.47 7.89
C LEU A 145 -44.08 15.81 9.19
N ALA A 146 -43.61 16.28 10.35
CA ALA A 146 -43.98 15.75 11.66
C ALA A 146 -45.42 16.09 12.09
N THR A 147 -45.99 17.16 11.54
CA THR A 147 -47.35 17.63 11.86
C THR A 147 -48.44 17.14 10.92
N LYS A 148 -48.09 16.47 9.81
CA LYS A 148 -49.07 15.85 8.90
C LYS A 148 -49.51 14.48 9.42
N PRO A 149 -50.82 14.24 9.67
CA PRO A 149 -51.31 12.90 9.95
C PRO A 149 -51.17 12.04 8.69
N GLY A 150 -50.66 10.82 8.86
CA GLY A 150 -50.03 9.99 7.84
C GLY A 150 -50.80 9.80 6.52
N ALA A 151 -50.03 9.76 5.43
CA ALA A 151 -50.36 9.03 4.22
C ALA A 151 -49.69 7.66 4.28
#